data_AF-A0A372DJ76-F1
#
_entry.id   AF-A0A372DJ76-F1
#
_cell.length_a   1.000
_cell.length_b   1.000
_cell.length_c   1.000
_cell.angle_alpha   90.00
_cell.angle_beta   90.00
_cell.angle_gamma   90.00
#
_symmetry.space_group_name_H-M   'P 1'
#
loop_
_entity.id
_entity.type
_entity.pdbx_description
1 polymer ?
#
loop_
_entity_poly.entity_id
_entity_poly.type
_entity_poly.pdbx_seq_one_letter_code
_entity_poly.pdbx_strand_id
1 'polypeptide(L)' 'MYTTVNETGQLNNYAKEPKMYYAHYPTFWEQRRYAQLGGAAVLFLGLTLAVAFAASSVA' A
#
# COMPACT_ATOMS: atom_id res chain seq x y z
N MET A 1 18.92 -16.60 26.88
CA MET A 1 18.71 -18.01 26.50
C MET A 1 17.58 -18.02 25.47
N TYR A 2 17.83 -18.42 24.22
CA TYR A 2 16.76 -18.66 23.25
C TYR A 2 16.29 -20.10 23.50
N THR A 3 15.27 -20.28 24.33
CA THR A 3 14.80 -21.63 24.64
C THR A 3 14.06 -22.15 23.41
N THR A 4 14.58 -23.21 22.78
CA THR A 4 13.86 -23.97 21.75
C THR A 4 12.71 -24.79 22.35
N VAL A 5 12.50 -24.65 23.66
CA VAL A 5 11.57 -25.40 24.50
C VAL A 5 10.68 -24.40 25.24
N ASN A 6 9.37 -24.61 25.21
CA ASN A 6 8.39 -23.77 25.90
C ASN A 6 8.37 -24.06 27.42
N GLU A 7 7.61 -23.27 28.18
CA GLU A 7 7.49 -23.39 29.65
C GLU A 7 6.97 -24.77 30.12
N THR A 8 6.30 -25.50 29.22
CA THR A 8 5.77 -26.85 29.47
C THR A 8 6.69 -27.98 28.97
N GLY A 9 7.88 -27.67 28.44
CA GLY A 9 8.88 -28.66 28.04
C GLY A 9 8.75 -29.18 26.60
N GLN A 10 7.83 -28.65 25.79
CA GLN A 10 7.64 -29.02 24.38
C GLN A 10 8.51 -28.16 23.46
N LEU A 11 8.99 -28.75 22.36
CA LEU A 11 9.71 -28.02 21.32
C LEU A 11 8.81 -26.93 20.73
N ASN A 12 9.33 -25.70 20.71
CA ASN A 12 8.65 -24.57 20.10
C ASN A 12 8.76 -24.66 18.57
N ASN A 13 7.67 -25.11 17.93
CA ASN A 13 7.55 -25.18 16.48
C ASN A 13 6.80 -23.97 15.88
N TYR A 14 6.62 -22.89 16.66
CA TYR A 14 6.03 -21.66 16.13
C TYR A 14 7.04 -20.93 15.22
N ALA A 15 6.50 -20.30 14.18
CA ALA A 15 7.29 -19.43 13.33
C ALA A 15 7.88 -18.27 14.16
N LYS A 16 9.15 -17.96 13.91
CA LYS A 16 9.80 -16.82 14.57
C LYS A 16 9.10 -15.53 14.12
N GLU A 17 8.72 -14.71 15.08
CA GLU A 17 8.08 -13.43 14.78
C GLU A 17 9.01 -12.57 13.90
N PRO A 18 8.52 -12.03 12.77
CA PRO A 18 9.34 -11.17 11.92
C PRO A 18 9.71 -9.91 12.70
N LYS A 19 10.87 -9.35 12.37
CA LYS A 19 11.26 -8.06 12.94
C LYS A 19 10.23 -7.01 12.54
N MET A 20 9.70 -6.29 13.53
CA MET A 20 8.82 -5.14 13.29
C MET A 20 9.56 -4.10 12.45
N TYR A 21 8.90 -3.62 11.39
CA TYR A 21 9.37 -2.50 10.58
C TYR A 21 8.33 -1.38 10.64
N TYR A 22 8.81 -0.15 10.79
CA TYR A 22 7.95 1.03 10.81
C TYR A 22 7.87 1.65 9.42
N ALA A 23 6.75 2.30 9.13
CA ALA A 23 6.66 3.12 7.93
C ALA A 23 7.58 4.33 8.07
N HIS A 24 8.43 4.56 7.07
CA HIS A 24 9.24 5.77 6.98
C HIS A 24 8.53 6.82 6.15
N TYR A 25 8.79 8.09 6.46
CA TYR A 25 8.35 9.17 5.60
C TYR A 25 8.96 8.99 4.20
N PRO A 26 8.17 9.17 3.12
CA PRO A 26 8.65 8.90 1.77
C PRO A 26 9.82 9.82 1.40
N THR A 27 10.76 9.26 0.68
CA THR A 27 11.88 10.00 0.08
C THR A 27 11.38 11.02 -0.94
N PHE A 28 12.22 11.99 -1.30
CA PHE A 28 11.89 12.99 -2.31
C PHE A 28 11.43 12.38 -3.65
N TRP A 29 12.05 11.28 -4.07
CA TRP A 29 11.70 10.59 -5.32
C TRP A 29 10.35 9.87 -5.23
N GLU A 30 10.03 9.27 -4.08
CA GLU A 30 8.73 8.62 -3.84
C GLU A 30 7.60 9.66 -3.80
N GLN A 31 7.81 10.79 -3.12
CA GLN A 31 6.83 11.89 -3.12
C GLN A 31 6.53 12.39 -4.53
N ARG A 32 7.57 12.59 -5.36
CA ARG A 32 7.41 12.99 -6.75
C ARG A 32 6.64 11.95 -7.56
N ARG A 33 6.93 10.67 -7.36
CA ARG A 33 6.19 9.57 -7.99
C ARG A 33 4.72 9.56 -7.58
N TYR A 34 4.43 9.80 -6.30
CA TYR A 34 3.05 9.89 -5.82
C TYR A 34 2.31 11.08 -6.41
N ALA A 35 2.95 12.24 -6.54
CA ALA A 35 2.36 13.39 -7.22
C ALA A 35 2.04 13.08 -8.68
N GLN A 36 2.94 12.39 -9.40
CA GLN A 36 2.70 11.96 -10.78
C GLN A 36 1.54 10.97 -10.90
N LEU A 37 1.49 9.96 -10.03
CA LEU A 37 0.41 8.97 -10.00
C LEU A 37 -0.93 9.63 -9.66
N GLY A 38 -0.94 10.53 -8.67
CA GLY A 38 -2.13 11.30 -8.31
C GLY A 38 -2.62 12.19 -9.46
N GLY A 39 -1.70 12.90 -10.13
CA GLY A 39 -2.04 13.70 -11.31
C GLY A 39 -2.62 12.85 -12.45
N ALA A 40 -2.02 11.70 -12.74
CA ALA A 40 -2.53 10.77 -13.74
C ALA A 40 -3.93 10.24 -13.39
N ALA A 41 -4.16 9.89 -12.12
CA ALA A 41 -5.47 9.43 -11.66
C ALA A 41 -6.55 10.51 -11.78
N VAL A 42 -6.25 11.76 -11.41
CA VAL A 42 -7.18 12.89 -11.55
C VAL A 42 -7.52 13.13 -13.02
N LEU A 43 -6.52 13.13 -13.90
CA LEU A 43 -6.76 13.28 -15.35
C LEU A 43 -7.62 12.15 -15.90
N PHE A 44 -7.33 10.90 -15.53
CA PHE A 44 -8.09 9.74 -15.97
C PHE A 44 -9.56 9.83 -15.55
N LEU A 45 -9.82 10.12 -14.27
CA LEU A 45 -11.17 10.29 -13.76
C LEU A 45 -11.89 11.48 -14.40
N GLY A 46 -11.20 12.62 -14.53
CA GLY A 46 -11.76 13.82 -15.16
C GLY A 46 -12.18 13.58 -16.60
N LEU A 47 -11.34 12.91 -17.40
CA LEU A 47 -11.66 12.52 -18.78
C LEU A 47 -12.82 11.53 -18.83
N THR A 48 -12.83 10.54 -17.94
CA THR A 48 -13.92 9.55 -17.87
C THR A 48 -15.26 10.22 -17.60
N LEU A 49 -15.31 11.13 -16.63
CA LEU A 49 -16.52 11.89 -16.30
C LEU A 49 -16.92 12.84 -17.43
N ALA A 50 -15.96 13.50 -18.09
CA ALA A 50 -16.22 14.36 -19.23
C ALA A 50 -16.86 13.59 -20.40
N VAL A 51 -16.34 12.40 -20.71
CA VAL A 51 -16.91 11.51 -21.74
C VAL A 51 -18.31 11.05 -21.35
N ALA A 52 -18.50 10.61 -20.10
CA ALA A 52 -19.81 10.16 -19.62
C ALA A 52 -20.86 11.29 -19.67
N PHE A 53 -20.47 12.51 -19.27
CA PHE A 53 -21.32 13.69 -19.37
C PHE A 53 -21.68 14.00 -20.83
N ALA A 54 -20.69 14.05 -21.72
CA ALA A 54 -20.92 14.32 -23.14
C ALA A 54 -21.87 13.30 -23.77
N ALA A 55 -21.67 12.00 -23.51
CA ALA A 55 -22.55 10.94 -23.98
C ALA A 55 -23.98 11.07 -23.44
N SER A 56 -24.13 11.46 -22.17
CA SER A 56 -25.44 11.65 -21.54
C SER A 56 -26.15 12.91 -22.03
N SER A 57 -25.41 13.95 -22.44
CA SER A 57 -25.96 15.21 -22.95
C SER A 57 -26.39 15.18 -24.42
N VAL A 58 -25.97 14.14 -25.15
CA VAL A 58 -26.30 13.93 -26.58
C VAL A 58 -27.50 12.98 -26.76
N ALA A 59 -27.90 12.28 -25.70
CA ALA A 59 -29.14 11.48 -25.63
C ALA A 59 -30.32 12.33 -25.17
#